data_AF-A0AAV7NCJ6-F1
#
_entry.id   AF-A0AAV7NCJ6-F1
#
_cell.length_a   1.000
_cell.length_b   1.000
_cell.length_c   1.000
_cell.angle_alpha   90.00
_cell.angle_beta   90.00
_cell.angle_gamma   90.00
#
_symmetry.space_group_name_H-M   'P 1'
#
loop_
_entity.id
_entity.type
_entity.pdbx_description
1 polymer ?
#
loop_
_entity_poly.entity_id
_entity_poly.type
_entity_poly.pdbx_seq_one_letter_code
_entity_poly.pdbx_strand_id
1 'polypeptide(L)'
;MDRTPFRFYPKCHSKYPYTDQHRVCNQCLSPEHREDTCEACRAFRSKKTLRDRRARRLQMASTPKGQLDVGEEESISIQWTDSDESESDRTSTVQRTVSKPAPSKTHTKIFKAMGTPPPTGHGLTHRKEGAARKRANSQSSGDAPPPDKESRKFDAAGKRVAAQAANQWRIANSQALLARYDRAHWDEMQHIIQHLPKEHQKRAQQDVEEGQAISNNQIRSALDSADTAAQTVNTAVTIRRHAWLRSSGFKPEIQQAVLNMPFNQEQLFGPEVDTAIEKLKKDTDTAKAMGALYSPQVRGTFRKPQFRGGF
;
A
#
# COMPACT_ATOMS: atom_id res chain seq x y z
N MET A 1 -0.05 30.43 22.49
CA MET A 1 0.77 29.26 22.12
C MET A 1 2.21 29.68 22.17
N ASP A 2 2.93 29.30 23.22
CA ASP A 2 4.35 29.65 23.37
C ASP A 2 5.19 28.91 22.34
N ARG A 3 5.79 29.64 21.40
CA ARG A 3 6.81 29.10 20.51
C ARG A 3 8.09 28.99 21.33
N THR A 4 8.38 27.80 21.86
CA THR A 4 9.67 27.56 22.51
C THR A 4 10.79 27.74 21.48
N PRO A 5 11.84 28.53 21.78
CA PRO A 5 12.95 28.73 20.87
C PRO A 5 13.69 27.40 20.63
N PHE A 6 14.14 27.18 19.40
CA PHE A 6 15.00 26.05 19.03
C PHE A 6 16.44 26.55 18.85
N ARG A 7 17.42 25.72 19.22
CA ARG A 7 18.84 25.93 18.90
C ARG A 7 19.24 25.03 17.73
N PHE A 8 20.30 25.43 17.03
CA PHE A 8 20.94 24.63 15.99
C PHE A 8 22.29 24.14 16.49
N TYR A 9 22.59 22.86 16.29
CA TYR A 9 23.90 22.33 16.66
C TYR A 9 24.92 22.58 15.54
N PRO A 10 26.08 23.21 15.83
CA PRO A 10 27.01 23.65 14.79
C PRO A 10 27.54 22.56 13.86
N LYS A 11 27.67 21.31 14.34
CA LYS A 11 28.23 20.23 13.52
C LYS A 11 27.19 19.55 12.61
N CYS A 12 25.94 19.48 13.05
CA CYS A 12 24.89 18.66 12.41
C CYS A 12 23.74 19.50 11.82
N HIS A 13 23.73 20.81 12.09
CA HIS A 13 22.65 21.76 11.79
C HIS A 13 21.24 21.32 12.20
N SER A 14 21.10 20.30 13.04
CA SER A 14 19.79 19.80 13.48
C SER A 14 19.21 20.73 14.54
N LYS A 15 17.90 20.98 14.43
CA LYS A 15 17.11 21.73 15.42
C LYS A 15 16.90 20.87 16.67
N TYR A 16 17.11 21.47 17.84
CA TYR A 16 16.79 20.85 19.12
C TYR A 16 16.22 21.89 20.09
N PRO A 17 15.29 21.51 20.99
CA PRO A 17 14.60 22.47 21.84
C PRO A 17 15.54 23.08 22.88
N TYR A 18 15.37 24.36 23.22
CA TYR A 18 16.21 25.05 24.21
C TYR A 18 16.12 24.44 25.62
N THR A 19 15.05 23.72 25.90
CA THR A 19 14.86 22.95 27.14
C THR A 19 15.79 21.76 27.25
N ASP A 20 16.43 21.36 26.15
CA ASP A 20 17.41 20.31 26.13
C ASP A 20 18.75 20.85 26.63
N GLN A 21 19.09 20.51 27.88
CA GLN A 21 20.34 20.95 28.52
C GLN A 21 21.60 20.30 27.91
N HIS A 22 21.46 19.48 26.87
CA HIS A 22 22.59 18.94 26.14
C HIS A 22 23.27 20.04 25.30
N ARG A 23 24.60 20.09 25.37
CA ARG A 23 25.42 20.94 24.47
C ARG A 23 25.49 20.42 23.02
N VAL A 24 24.93 19.23 22.77
CA VAL A 24 25.05 18.46 21.52
C VAL A 24 23.67 17.99 21.04
N CYS A 25 23.42 18.00 19.73
CA CYS A 25 22.16 17.47 19.16
C CYS A 25 21.99 15.97 19.48
N ASN A 26 20.74 15.49 19.60
CA ASN A 26 20.46 14.07 19.85
C ASN A 26 21.09 13.11 18.83
N GLN A 27 21.34 13.57 17.61
CA GLN A 27 22.00 12.80 16.55
C GLN A 27 23.53 12.73 16.71
N CYS A 28 24.14 13.66 17.44
CA CYS A 28 25.59 13.71 17.66
C CYS A 28 25.98 13.28 19.08
N LEU A 29 25.02 12.91 19.93
CA LEU A 29 25.32 12.16 21.14
C LEU A 29 25.89 10.81 20.69
N SER A 30 27.15 10.55 21.06
CA SER A 30 27.83 9.29 20.75
C SER A 30 26.97 8.08 21.15
N PRO A 31 27.03 6.96 20.42
CA PRO A 31 26.41 5.70 20.85
C PRO A 31 26.85 5.24 22.25
N GLU A 32 27.99 5.73 22.75
CA GLU A 32 28.49 5.47 24.11
C GLU A 32 27.78 6.29 25.21
N HIS A 33 26.87 7.21 24.83
CA HIS A 33 26.17 8.05 25.78
C HIS A 33 25.19 7.25 26.65
N ARG A 34 25.51 7.15 27.94
CA ARG A 34 24.71 6.48 28.97
C ARG A 34 23.64 7.42 29.55
N GLU A 35 22.38 7.15 29.24
CA GLU A 35 21.23 7.95 29.71
C GLU A 35 21.09 7.95 31.23
N ASP A 36 21.51 6.87 31.88
CA ASP A 36 21.48 6.67 33.33
C ASP A 36 22.55 7.48 34.05
N THR A 37 23.61 7.95 33.39
CA THR A 37 24.65 8.80 34.01
C THR A 37 24.56 10.27 33.62
N CYS A 38 23.75 10.62 32.62
CA CYS A 38 23.58 12.00 32.18
C CYS A 38 22.54 12.76 33.02
N GLU A 39 22.98 13.82 33.70
CA GLU A 39 22.08 14.70 34.49
C GLU A 39 20.96 15.32 33.66
N ALA A 40 21.26 15.73 32.42
CA ALA A 40 20.25 16.28 31.51
C ALA A 40 19.21 15.22 31.09
N CYS A 41 19.59 13.96 30.92
CA CYS A 41 18.64 12.86 30.67
C CYS A 41 17.82 12.52 31.92
N ARG A 42 18.44 12.53 33.12
CA ARG A 42 17.75 12.30 34.40
C ARG A 42 16.72 13.38 34.74
N ALA A 43 16.93 14.61 34.28
CA ALA A 43 15.99 15.72 34.48
C ALA A 43 14.63 15.51 33.78
N PHE A 44 14.53 14.59 32.83
CA PHE A 44 13.26 14.23 32.21
C PHE A 44 12.41 13.38 33.16
N ARG A 45 11.39 14.03 33.74
CA ARG A 45 10.56 13.50 34.85
C ARG A 45 9.77 12.22 34.55
N SER A 46 9.67 11.76 33.30
CA SER A 46 8.89 10.56 32.98
C SER A 46 9.70 9.48 32.24
N LYS A 47 9.58 8.23 32.70
CA LYS A 47 10.11 7.05 32.01
C LYS A 47 9.56 6.91 30.57
N LYS A 48 8.38 7.48 30.30
CA LYS A 48 7.75 7.48 28.96
C LYS A 48 8.51 8.38 28.00
N THR A 49 8.82 9.62 28.40
CA THR A 49 9.59 10.56 27.57
C THR A 49 10.99 10.06 27.25
N LEU A 50 11.64 9.36 28.18
CA LEU A 50 12.94 8.70 27.93
C LEU A 50 12.81 7.58 26.89
N ARG A 51 11.81 6.70 27.02
CA ARG A 51 11.54 5.64 26.02
C ARG A 51 11.26 6.21 24.63
N ASP A 52 10.41 7.23 24.53
CA ASP A 52 10.08 7.88 23.25
C ASP A 52 11.32 8.52 22.60
N ARG A 53 12.22 9.07 23.41
CA ARG A 53 13.47 9.68 22.94
C ARG A 53 14.49 8.63 22.50
N ARG A 54 14.57 7.49 23.20
CA ARG A 54 15.39 6.33 22.82
C ARG A 54 14.90 5.72 21.50
N ALA A 55 13.59 5.55 21.34
CA ALA A 55 12.98 5.07 20.11
C ALA A 55 13.31 5.97 18.91
N ARG A 56 13.24 7.31 19.08
CA ARG A 56 13.66 8.26 18.03
C ARG A 56 15.15 8.17 17.72
N ARG A 57 16.02 7.98 18.71
CA ARG A 57 17.47 7.80 18.48
C ARG A 57 17.76 6.54 17.67
N LEU A 58 17.13 5.42 18.01
CA LEU A 58 17.27 4.18 17.26
C LEU A 58 16.75 4.32 15.82
N GLN A 59 15.61 5.00 15.64
CA GLN A 59 15.05 5.27 14.31
C GLN A 59 15.93 6.19 13.45
N MET A 60 16.60 7.17 14.07
CA MET A 60 17.58 8.04 13.39
C MET A 60 18.92 7.35 13.12
N ALA A 61 19.33 6.40 13.97
CA ALA A 61 20.55 5.62 13.75
C ALA A 61 20.37 4.54 12.66
N SER A 62 19.15 4.02 12.49
CA SER A 62 18.82 3.08 11.42
C SER A 62 18.57 3.76 10.06
N THR A 63 18.58 5.10 9.99
CA THR A 63 18.54 5.82 8.72
C THR A 63 19.99 6.06 8.28
N PRO A 64 20.48 5.38 7.22
CA PRO A 64 21.87 5.53 6.80
C PRO A 64 22.13 6.98 6.38
N LYS A 65 22.95 7.70 7.17
CA LYS A 65 23.62 8.92 6.72
C LYS A 65 24.77 8.52 5.81
N GLY A 66 24.42 8.16 4.59
CA GLY A 66 25.34 7.75 3.54
C GLY A 66 24.75 8.17 2.21
N GLN A 67 24.65 9.48 2.03
CA GLN A 67 24.69 10.07 0.70
C GLN A 67 26.13 9.90 0.23
N LEU A 68 26.41 8.75 -0.39
CA LEU A 68 27.46 8.70 -1.39
C LEU A 68 27.06 9.72 -2.44
N ASP A 69 27.95 10.66 -2.67
CA ASP A 69 27.91 11.59 -3.80
C ASP A 69 28.07 10.75 -5.08
N VAL A 70 26.98 10.09 -5.48
CA VAL A 70 26.79 9.54 -6.81
C VAL A 70 26.22 10.71 -7.59
N GLY A 71 27.07 11.32 -8.40
CA GLY A 71 26.71 12.47 -9.22
C GLY A 71 25.40 12.25 -9.95
N GLU A 72 24.59 13.31 -9.96
CA GLU A 72 23.37 13.51 -10.73
C GLU A 72 22.41 12.31 -10.78
N GLU A 73 21.22 12.49 -10.20
CA GLU A 73 20.05 11.67 -10.46
C GLU A 73 19.73 11.66 -11.98
N GLU A 74 20.46 10.87 -12.75
CA GLU A 74 19.85 10.21 -13.90
C GLU A 74 18.81 9.28 -13.29
N SER A 75 17.56 9.70 -13.37
CA SER A 75 16.45 8.79 -13.39
C SER A 75 16.77 7.75 -14.47
N ILE A 76 17.34 6.60 -14.09
CA ILE A 76 17.61 5.50 -15.01
C ILE A 76 16.25 5.01 -15.48
N SER A 77 15.82 5.58 -16.60
CA SER A 77 14.69 5.12 -17.37
C SER A 77 15.09 3.77 -17.93
N ILE A 78 14.65 2.70 -17.27
CA ILE A 78 14.85 1.33 -17.74
C ILE A 78 14.17 1.21 -19.10
N GLN A 79 14.94 1.29 -20.18
CA GLN A 79 14.55 0.79 -21.48
C GLN A 79 14.65 -0.74 -21.42
N TRP A 80 13.51 -1.41 -21.54
CA TRP A 80 13.45 -2.83 -21.78
C TRP A 80 13.89 -3.06 -23.22
N THR A 81 15.05 -3.66 -23.44
CA THR A 81 15.33 -4.30 -24.72
C THR A 81 14.61 -5.64 -24.71
N ASP A 82 13.70 -5.81 -25.66
CA ASP A 82 13.11 -7.12 -25.99
C ASP A 82 14.27 -8.01 -26.46
N SER A 83 14.90 -8.73 -25.53
CA SER A 83 15.89 -9.75 -25.86
C SER A 83 15.17 -11.07 -26.05
N ASP A 84 15.01 -11.39 -27.34
CA ASP A 84 14.71 -12.65 -28.00
C ASP A 84 14.25 -13.82 -27.11
N GLU A 85 12.96 -14.14 -27.24
CA GLU A 85 12.42 -15.48 -26.99
C GLU A 85 13.00 -16.46 -28.02
N SER A 86 14.12 -17.10 -27.69
CA SER A 86 14.46 -18.39 -28.29
C SER A 86 15.18 -19.27 -27.28
N GLU A 87 14.45 -20.11 -26.56
CA GLU A 87 14.92 -21.49 -26.40
C GLU A 87 13.80 -22.47 -26.11
N SER A 88 13.85 -23.52 -26.90
CA SER A 88 12.89 -24.59 -27.07
C SER A 88 13.23 -25.80 -26.20
N ASP A 89 12.17 -26.34 -25.60
CA ASP A 89 11.87 -27.78 -25.49
C ASP A 89 12.51 -28.67 -24.39
N ARG A 90 11.60 -29.45 -23.76
CA ARG A 90 11.73 -30.68 -22.92
C ARG A 90 12.18 -30.53 -21.45
N THR A 91 11.33 -30.79 -20.45
CA THR A 91 10.76 -32.12 -20.15
C THR A 91 9.49 -32.10 -19.25
N SER A 92 8.46 -32.79 -19.75
CA SER A 92 7.41 -33.63 -19.13
C SER A 92 6.80 -33.37 -17.72
N THR A 93 5.51 -32.98 -17.74
CA THR A 93 4.33 -33.64 -17.16
C THR A 93 4.22 -33.95 -15.66
N VAL A 94 3.44 -33.12 -14.93
CA VAL A 94 2.29 -33.57 -14.10
C VAL A 94 1.19 -32.51 -14.19
N GLN A 95 0.01 -32.93 -14.66
CA GLN A 95 -1.17 -32.09 -14.83
C GLN A 95 -1.80 -31.72 -13.48
N ARG A 96 -2.10 -30.44 -13.28
CA ARG A 96 -3.18 -30.00 -12.39
C ARG A 96 -3.91 -28.84 -13.06
N THR A 97 -5.09 -29.15 -13.58
CA THR A 97 -6.03 -28.20 -14.17
C THR A 97 -6.63 -27.33 -13.06
N VAL A 98 -6.13 -26.11 -12.95
CA VAL A 98 -6.86 -24.98 -12.37
C VAL A 98 -6.71 -23.84 -13.36
N SER A 99 -7.84 -23.37 -13.91
CA SER A 99 -7.91 -22.27 -14.86
C SER A 99 -7.14 -21.06 -14.34
N LYS A 100 -5.96 -20.80 -14.90
CA LYS A 100 -5.21 -19.54 -14.69
C LYS A 100 -5.86 -18.45 -15.54
N PRO A 101 -6.17 -17.25 -14.98
CA PRO A 101 -6.38 -16.09 -15.82
C PRO A 101 -5.05 -15.68 -16.46
N ALA A 102 -5.12 -15.28 -17.73
CA ALA A 102 -3.97 -14.89 -18.54
C ALA A 102 -3.16 -13.74 -17.90
N PRO A 103 -1.83 -13.70 -18.07
CA PRO A 103 -1.02 -12.56 -17.64
C PRO A 103 -1.45 -11.32 -18.45
N SER A 104 -2.02 -10.33 -17.77
CA SER A 104 -2.41 -9.07 -18.41
C SER A 104 -1.17 -8.20 -18.64
N LYS A 105 -1.10 -7.51 -19.77
CA LYS A 105 -0.01 -6.59 -20.20
C LYS A 105 0.19 -5.35 -19.30
N THR A 106 -0.24 -5.40 -18.04
CA THR A 106 -0.24 -4.29 -17.08
C THR A 106 1.08 -4.19 -16.28
N HIS A 107 1.97 -5.17 -16.42
CA HIS A 107 3.20 -5.30 -15.63
C HIS A 107 4.14 -4.09 -15.77
N THR A 108 4.27 -3.43 -16.93
CA THR A 108 5.26 -2.35 -17.11
C THR A 108 4.92 -1.06 -16.34
N LYS A 109 3.66 -0.79 -16.01
CA LYS A 109 3.24 0.47 -15.35
C LYS A 109 3.40 0.46 -13.82
N ILE A 110 3.43 -0.72 -13.19
CA ILE A 110 3.56 -0.87 -11.73
C ILE A 110 5.01 -0.60 -11.29
N PHE A 111 5.99 -0.84 -12.16
CA PHE A 111 7.42 -0.79 -11.82
C PHE A 111 7.97 0.63 -11.64
N LYS A 112 7.43 1.65 -12.35
CA LYS A 112 7.84 3.05 -12.15
C LYS A 112 7.42 3.61 -10.78
N ALA A 113 6.51 2.94 -10.07
CA ALA A 113 6.01 3.34 -8.76
C ALA A 113 6.73 2.66 -7.57
N MET A 114 7.68 1.74 -7.79
CA MET A 114 8.35 1.00 -6.70
C MET A 114 9.30 1.86 -5.84
N GLY A 115 9.61 3.09 -6.25
CA GLY A 115 10.29 4.08 -5.39
C GLY A 115 9.38 4.68 -4.31
N THR A 116 8.06 4.52 -4.44
CA THR A 116 7.08 5.05 -3.49
C THR A 116 6.31 3.90 -2.84
N PRO A 117 6.38 3.71 -1.51
CA PRO A 117 5.53 2.74 -0.85
C PRO A 117 4.05 3.08 -1.13
N PRO A 118 3.15 2.07 -1.26
CA PRO A 118 1.72 2.35 -1.38
C PRO A 118 1.29 3.23 -0.21
N PRO A 119 0.44 4.25 -0.43
CA PRO A 119 0.08 5.22 0.58
C PRO A 119 -0.40 4.50 1.84
N THR A 120 0.37 4.66 2.91
CA THR A 120 -0.01 4.17 4.22
C THR A 120 -1.21 4.98 4.69
N GLY A 121 -2.37 4.33 4.78
CA GLY A 121 -3.59 4.89 5.41
C GLY A 121 -3.46 5.19 6.92
N HIS A 122 -2.25 5.47 7.41
CA HIS A 122 -1.95 5.82 8.80
C HIS A 122 -1.99 7.34 9.09
N GLY A 123 -2.46 8.17 8.14
CA GLY A 123 -2.72 9.60 8.36
C GLY A 123 -4.02 9.94 9.09
N LEU A 124 -4.86 8.96 9.42
CA LEU A 124 -6.18 9.19 10.01
C LEU A 124 -6.29 8.62 11.42
N THR A 125 -5.68 9.25 12.43
CA THR A 125 -6.19 9.14 13.82
C THR A 125 -5.86 10.36 14.69
N HIS A 126 -6.88 10.80 15.42
CA HIS A 126 -6.86 11.63 16.64
C HIS A 126 -6.58 13.13 16.56
N ARG A 127 -7.65 13.91 16.30
CA ARG A 127 -7.81 15.26 16.85
C ARG A 127 -9.22 15.44 17.42
N LYS A 128 -9.32 15.33 18.76
CA LYS A 128 -10.42 15.72 19.66
C LYS A 128 -11.86 15.43 19.19
N GLU A 129 -12.34 14.22 19.51
CA GLU A 129 -13.77 13.90 19.55
C GLU A 129 -14.37 14.43 20.87
N GLY A 130 -14.92 15.63 20.82
CA GLY A 130 -15.64 16.23 21.95
C GLY A 130 -16.41 17.45 21.48
N ALA A 131 -17.73 17.30 21.37
CA ALA A 131 -18.72 18.33 21.05
C ALA A 131 -18.83 18.80 19.58
N ALA A 132 -19.28 17.92 18.67
CA ALA A 132 -19.88 18.34 17.38
C ALA A 132 -20.84 17.30 16.76
N ARG A 133 -21.54 16.49 17.56
CA ARG A 133 -22.42 15.39 17.06
C ARG A 133 -23.78 15.85 16.51
N LYS A 134 -23.95 17.10 16.07
CA LYS A 134 -25.28 17.60 15.62
C LYS A 134 -25.37 18.33 14.28
N ARG A 135 -24.30 18.42 13.47
CA ARG A 135 -24.40 19.02 12.12
C ARG A 135 -23.46 18.38 11.08
N ALA A 136 -23.59 17.07 10.86
CA ALA A 136 -22.84 16.36 9.82
C ALA A 136 -23.75 15.47 8.96
N ASN A 137 -24.85 16.04 8.47
CA ASN A 137 -25.69 15.44 7.41
C ASN A 137 -25.67 16.27 6.11
N SER A 138 -24.67 17.13 5.95
CA SER A 138 -24.48 17.92 4.75
C SER A 138 -22.99 17.93 4.44
N GLN A 139 -22.62 17.13 3.43
CA GLN A 139 -21.36 17.23 2.67
C GLN A 139 -20.06 17.02 3.47
N SER A 140 -19.43 15.85 3.38
CA SER A 140 -17.96 15.72 3.28
C SER A 140 -17.49 14.27 3.29
N SER A 141 -16.67 13.92 2.28
CA SER A 141 -15.56 12.94 2.28
C SER A 141 -15.84 11.52 2.78
N GLY A 142 -15.59 10.53 1.91
CA GLY A 142 -15.83 9.08 2.09
C GLY A 142 -15.10 8.34 3.22
N ASP A 143 -14.78 9.03 4.32
CA ASP A 143 -14.17 8.48 5.55
C ASP A 143 -15.18 8.26 6.70
N ALA A 144 -16.46 8.59 6.50
CA ALA A 144 -17.48 8.33 7.52
C ALA A 144 -17.61 6.81 7.76
N PRO A 145 -17.52 6.34 9.02
CA PRO A 145 -17.69 4.92 9.32
C PRO A 145 -19.11 4.47 8.97
N PRO A 146 -19.30 3.24 8.45
CA PRO A 146 -20.62 2.75 8.10
C PRO A 146 -21.60 2.81 9.29
N PRO A 147 -22.86 3.23 9.09
CA PRO A 147 -23.86 3.33 10.16
C PRO A 147 -24.26 1.97 10.74
N ASP A 148 -24.22 0.90 9.94
CA ASP A 148 -24.60 -0.45 10.35
C ASP A 148 -23.45 -1.21 11.06
N LYS A 149 -23.80 -2.01 12.08
CA LYS A 149 -22.83 -2.77 12.90
C LYS A 149 -22.07 -3.80 12.06
N GLU A 150 -22.74 -4.51 11.16
CA GLU A 150 -22.08 -5.50 10.31
C GLU A 150 -21.17 -4.82 9.28
N SER A 151 -21.64 -3.72 8.69
CA SER A 151 -20.85 -2.91 7.77
C SER A 151 -19.57 -2.37 8.41
N ARG A 152 -19.60 -1.95 9.68
CA ARG A 152 -18.39 -1.59 10.44
C ARG A 152 -17.42 -2.76 10.61
N LYS A 153 -17.91 -3.97 10.86
CA LYS A 153 -17.06 -5.16 10.99
C LYS A 153 -16.36 -5.48 9.67
N PHE A 154 -17.07 -5.37 8.54
CA PHE A 154 -16.49 -5.60 7.21
C PHE A 154 -15.45 -4.54 6.86
N ASP A 155 -15.71 -3.25 7.12
CA ASP A 155 -14.69 -2.20 6.91
C ASP A 155 -13.45 -2.43 7.79
N ALA A 156 -13.64 -2.79 9.07
CA ALA A 156 -12.53 -3.12 9.96
C ALA A 156 -11.75 -4.36 9.50
N ALA A 157 -12.42 -5.38 8.95
CA ALA A 157 -11.77 -6.52 8.33
C ALA A 157 -10.96 -6.10 7.10
N GLY A 158 -11.55 -5.32 6.19
CA GLY A 158 -10.85 -4.81 5.01
C GLY A 158 -9.64 -3.95 5.36
N LYS A 159 -9.73 -3.07 6.36
CA LYS A 159 -8.57 -2.28 6.85
C LYS A 159 -7.43 -3.16 7.36
N ARG A 160 -7.75 -4.24 8.09
CA ARG A 160 -6.75 -5.20 8.58
C ARG A 160 -6.08 -5.95 7.42
N VAL A 161 -6.86 -6.44 6.45
CA VAL A 161 -6.33 -7.12 5.25
C VAL A 161 -5.44 -6.17 4.44
N ALA A 162 -5.84 -4.91 4.24
CA ALA A 162 -5.02 -3.91 3.57
C ALA A 162 -3.70 -3.64 4.31
N ALA A 163 -3.73 -3.51 5.64
CA ALA A 163 -2.53 -3.31 6.45
C ALA A 163 -1.57 -4.51 6.37
N GLN A 164 -2.10 -5.73 6.41
CA GLN A 164 -1.32 -6.96 6.24
C GLN A 164 -0.69 -7.03 4.85
N ALA A 165 -1.44 -6.73 3.80
CA ALA A 165 -0.95 -6.70 2.43
C ALA A 165 0.15 -5.66 2.23
N ALA A 166 -0.02 -4.45 2.79
CA ALA A 166 1.02 -3.42 2.77
C ALA A 166 2.30 -3.88 3.49
N ASN A 167 2.18 -4.67 4.57
CA ASN A 167 3.34 -5.25 5.23
C ASN A 167 4.03 -6.30 4.36
N GLN A 168 3.26 -7.21 3.74
CA GLN A 168 3.78 -8.22 2.81
C GLN A 168 4.53 -7.57 1.64
N TRP A 169 3.97 -6.50 1.08
CA TRP A 169 4.61 -5.74 0.01
C TRP A 169 5.97 -5.16 0.44
N ARG A 170 6.08 -4.62 1.66
CA ARG A 170 7.38 -4.12 2.17
C ARG A 170 8.40 -5.24 2.33
N ILE A 171 7.98 -6.40 2.81
CA ILE A 171 8.85 -7.57 2.94
C ILE A 171 9.35 -8.00 1.55
N ALA A 172 8.44 -8.13 0.58
CA ALA A 172 8.77 -8.48 -0.80
C ALA A 172 9.75 -7.46 -1.42
N ASN A 173 9.52 -6.16 -1.21
CA ASN A 173 10.42 -5.12 -1.71
C ASN A 173 11.82 -5.22 -1.09
N SER A 174 11.92 -5.45 0.22
CA SER A 174 13.21 -5.66 0.88
C SER A 174 13.92 -6.93 0.37
N GLN A 175 13.18 -8.01 0.13
CA GLN A 175 13.73 -9.25 -0.44
C GLN A 175 14.26 -9.03 -1.86
N ALA A 176 13.52 -8.31 -2.71
CA ALA A 176 13.96 -7.98 -4.06
C ALA A 176 15.25 -7.15 -4.04
N LEU A 177 15.35 -6.17 -3.13
CA LEU A 177 16.55 -5.34 -2.99
C LEU A 177 17.78 -6.18 -2.59
N LEU A 178 17.63 -7.06 -1.60
CA LEU A 178 18.72 -7.94 -1.16
C LEU A 178 19.13 -8.91 -2.28
N ALA A 179 18.18 -9.53 -2.97
CA ALA A 179 18.48 -10.45 -4.05
C ALA A 179 19.17 -9.76 -5.25
N ARG A 180 18.86 -8.48 -5.51
CA ARG A 180 19.58 -7.68 -6.50
C ARG A 180 21.02 -7.37 -6.08
N TYR A 181 21.23 -7.09 -4.79
CA TYR A 181 22.57 -6.90 -4.25
C TYR A 181 23.38 -8.20 -4.36
N ASP A 182 22.79 -9.34 -3.96
CA ASP A 182 23.44 -10.66 -4.08
C ASP A 182 23.78 -10.95 -5.54
N ARG A 183 22.87 -10.66 -6.48
CA ARG A 183 23.13 -10.80 -7.91
C ARG A 183 24.35 -9.99 -8.36
N ALA A 184 24.40 -8.71 -8.00
CA ALA A 184 25.52 -7.84 -8.35
C ALA A 184 26.85 -8.35 -7.75
N HIS A 185 26.80 -8.87 -6.52
CA HIS A 185 27.96 -9.47 -5.88
C HIS A 185 28.48 -10.71 -6.63
N TRP A 186 27.58 -11.58 -7.11
CA TRP A 186 27.96 -12.72 -7.95
C TRP A 186 28.53 -12.30 -9.30
N ASP A 187 28.02 -11.21 -9.88
CA ASP A 187 28.57 -10.65 -11.13
C ASP A 187 30.00 -10.12 -10.89
N GLU A 188 30.28 -9.47 -9.75
CA GLU A 188 31.64 -9.05 -9.38
C GLU A 188 32.61 -10.24 -9.17
N MET A 189 32.13 -11.32 -8.55
CA MET A 189 32.93 -12.55 -8.34
C MET A 189 33.44 -13.15 -9.65
N GLN A 190 32.73 -12.94 -10.75
CA GLN A 190 33.15 -13.41 -12.07
C GLN A 190 34.50 -12.83 -12.51
N HIS A 191 34.85 -11.61 -12.09
CA HIS A 191 36.16 -11.01 -12.35
C HIS A 191 37.26 -11.65 -11.49
N ILE A 192 36.98 -11.93 -10.22
CA ILE A 192 37.95 -12.54 -9.29
C ILE A 192 38.33 -13.95 -9.75
N ILE A 193 37.38 -14.69 -10.30
CA ILE A 193 37.60 -16.05 -10.82
C ILE A 193 38.70 -16.10 -11.88
N GLN A 194 38.84 -15.05 -12.70
CA GLN A 194 39.84 -15.02 -13.76
C GLN A 194 41.28 -15.06 -13.21
N HIS A 195 41.46 -14.71 -11.94
CA HIS A 195 42.75 -14.71 -11.26
C HIS A 195 43.03 -15.98 -10.45
N LEU A 196 42.07 -16.91 -10.36
CA LEU A 196 42.28 -18.20 -9.69
C LEU A 196 43.18 -19.13 -10.51
N PRO A 197 43.90 -20.08 -9.86
CA PRO A 197 44.56 -21.18 -10.56
C PRO A 197 43.59 -21.96 -11.44
N LYS A 198 44.04 -22.42 -12.61
CA LYS A 198 43.19 -23.07 -13.62
C LYS A 198 42.44 -24.28 -13.07
N GLU A 199 43.04 -24.98 -12.11
CA GLU A 199 42.48 -26.16 -11.45
C GLU A 199 41.19 -25.83 -10.69
N HIS A 200 41.03 -24.59 -10.22
CA HIS A 200 39.90 -24.14 -9.41
C HIS A 200 38.89 -23.28 -10.17
N GLN A 201 39.28 -22.68 -11.30
CA GLN A 201 38.43 -21.78 -12.09
C GLN A 201 37.09 -22.42 -12.47
N LYS A 202 37.10 -23.67 -12.97
CA LYS A 202 35.87 -24.34 -13.41
C LYS A 202 34.86 -24.52 -12.29
N ARG A 203 35.31 -24.92 -11.09
CA ARG A 203 34.41 -25.07 -9.94
C ARG A 203 33.87 -23.71 -9.48
N ALA A 204 34.74 -22.70 -9.38
CA ALA A 204 34.30 -21.37 -8.96
C ALA A 204 33.29 -20.75 -9.97
N GLN A 205 33.46 -20.99 -11.27
CA GLN A 205 32.49 -20.58 -12.29
C GLN A 205 31.12 -21.21 -12.07
N GLN A 206 31.09 -22.52 -11.80
CA GLN A 206 29.85 -23.23 -11.49
C GLN A 206 29.17 -22.65 -10.24
N ASP A 207 29.93 -22.35 -9.18
CA ASP A 207 29.39 -21.77 -7.95
C ASP A 207 28.80 -20.37 -8.20
N VAL A 208 29.44 -19.55 -9.05
CA VAL A 208 28.93 -18.23 -9.44
C VAL A 208 27.65 -18.35 -10.28
N GLU A 209 27.61 -19.25 -11.25
CA GLU A 209 26.41 -19.50 -12.07
C GLU A 209 25.23 -19.95 -11.20
N GLU A 210 25.48 -20.83 -10.22
CA GLU A 210 24.47 -21.26 -9.26
C GLU A 210 24.00 -20.09 -8.37
N GLY A 211 24.91 -19.30 -7.82
CA GLY A 211 24.58 -18.12 -7.01
C GLY A 211 23.77 -17.08 -7.78
N GLN A 212 24.13 -16.86 -9.04
CA GLN A 212 23.41 -16.03 -10.00
C GLN A 212 21.98 -16.55 -10.25
N ALA A 213 21.82 -17.87 -10.45
CA ALA A 213 20.53 -18.51 -10.65
C ALA A 213 19.64 -18.42 -9.40
N ILE A 214 20.20 -18.62 -8.20
CA ILE A 214 19.50 -18.47 -6.91
C ILE A 214 19.01 -17.04 -6.75
N SER A 215 19.87 -16.04 -6.99
CA SER A 215 19.51 -14.62 -6.86
C SER A 215 18.39 -14.24 -7.82
N ASN A 216 18.42 -14.72 -9.06
CA ASN A 216 17.35 -14.52 -10.04
C ASN A 216 16.02 -15.15 -9.59
N ASN A 217 16.07 -16.36 -9.01
CA ASN A 217 14.89 -17.01 -8.46
C ASN A 217 14.31 -16.21 -7.28
N GLN A 218 15.16 -15.71 -6.38
CA GLN A 218 14.73 -14.85 -5.28
C GLN A 218 14.05 -13.56 -5.76
N ILE A 219 14.60 -12.90 -6.79
CA ILE A 219 13.96 -11.73 -7.41
C ILE A 219 12.57 -12.08 -7.94
N ARG A 220 12.43 -13.20 -8.66
CA ARG A 220 11.13 -13.67 -9.18
C ARG A 220 10.13 -13.96 -8.05
N SER A 221 10.57 -14.66 -7.01
CA SER A 221 9.75 -14.96 -5.82
C SER A 221 9.30 -13.69 -5.09
N ALA A 222 10.17 -12.67 -5.00
CA ALA A 222 9.81 -11.38 -4.44
C ALA A 222 8.77 -10.64 -5.30
N LEU A 223 8.87 -10.72 -6.63
CA LEU A 223 7.86 -10.17 -7.55
C LEU A 223 6.50 -10.86 -7.38
N ASP A 224 6.47 -12.19 -7.35
CA ASP A 224 5.24 -12.96 -7.13
C ASP A 224 4.58 -12.62 -5.78
N SER A 225 5.41 -12.40 -4.76
CA SER A 225 4.96 -11.96 -3.43
C SER A 225 4.38 -10.54 -3.45
N ALA A 226 4.97 -9.63 -4.21
CA ALA A 226 4.48 -8.27 -4.38
C ALA A 226 3.14 -8.24 -5.14
N ASP A 227 3.01 -9.06 -6.20
CA ASP A 227 1.77 -9.21 -6.97
C ASP A 227 0.64 -9.79 -6.10
N THR A 228 0.95 -10.80 -5.28
CA THR A 228 0.01 -11.37 -4.30
C THR A 228 -0.44 -10.31 -3.29
N ALA A 229 0.48 -9.48 -2.80
CA ALA A 229 0.15 -8.37 -1.92
C ALA A 229 -0.77 -7.34 -2.61
N ALA A 230 -0.50 -6.99 -3.87
CA ALA A 230 -1.33 -6.06 -4.65
C ALA A 230 -2.76 -6.60 -4.84
N GLN A 231 -2.92 -7.88 -5.19
CA GLN A 231 -4.22 -8.54 -5.29
C GLN A 231 -4.96 -8.58 -3.95
N THR A 232 -4.23 -8.75 -2.85
CA THR A 232 -4.79 -8.73 -1.50
C THR A 232 -5.30 -7.32 -1.13
N VAL A 233 -4.57 -6.26 -1.52
CA VAL A 233 -5.06 -4.87 -1.38
C VAL A 233 -6.33 -4.66 -2.19
N ASN A 234 -6.41 -5.14 -3.42
CA ASN A 234 -7.62 -5.03 -4.24
C ASN A 234 -8.83 -5.72 -3.58
N THR A 235 -8.62 -6.92 -3.04
CA THR A 235 -9.65 -7.63 -2.25
C THR A 235 -10.08 -6.82 -1.03
N ALA A 236 -9.12 -6.23 -0.29
CA ALA A 236 -9.42 -5.39 0.86
C ALA A 236 -10.23 -4.13 0.49
N VAL A 237 -9.87 -3.46 -0.60
CA VAL A 237 -10.60 -2.31 -1.15
C VAL A 237 -12.03 -2.73 -1.51
N THR A 238 -12.19 -3.87 -2.18
CA THR A 238 -13.50 -4.41 -2.57
C THR A 238 -14.39 -4.67 -1.35
N ILE A 239 -13.86 -5.33 -0.31
CA ILE A 239 -14.58 -5.54 0.97
C ILE A 239 -15.02 -4.21 1.59
N ARG A 240 -14.13 -3.22 1.62
CA ARG A 240 -14.45 -1.90 2.19
C ARG A 240 -15.49 -1.16 1.37
N ARG A 241 -15.42 -1.22 0.04
CA ARG A 241 -16.43 -0.63 -0.86
C ARG A 241 -17.80 -1.26 -0.64
N HIS A 242 -17.88 -2.60 -0.56
CA HIS A 242 -19.13 -3.30 -0.26
C HIS A 242 -19.68 -2.93 1.11
N ALA A 243 -18.84 -2.87 2.14
CA ALA A 243 -19.24 -2.47 3.48
C ALA A 243 -19.87 -1.07 3.49
N TRP A 244 -19.24 -0.12 2.80
CA TRP A 244 -19.73 1.24 2.70
C TRP A 244 -21.03 1.32 1.89
N LEU A 245 -21.08 0.70 0.70
CA LEU A 245 -22.24 0.73 -0.19
C LEU A 245 -23.47 0.07 0.42
N ARG A 246 -23.30 -1.06 1.14
CA ARG A 246 -24.39 -1.72 1.87
C ARG A 246 -25.09 -0.76 2.83
N SER A 247 -24.35 0.17 3.40
CA SER A 247 -24.84 1.12 4.39
C SER A 247 -25.36 2.44 3.80
N SER A 248 -25.14 2.67 2.50
CA SER A 248 -25.47 3.92 1.80
C SER A 248 -26.95 4.04 1.38
N GLY A 249 -27.68 2.93 1.32
CA GLY A 249 -29.05 2.89 0.81
C GLY A 249 -29.18 3.12 -0.70
N PHE A 250 -28.08 3.13 -1.46
CA PHE A 250 -28.14 3.24 -2.92
C PHE A 250 -28.84 2.04 -3.55
N LYS A 251 -29.46 2.27 -4.71
CA LYS A 251 -30.01 1.19 -5.54
C LYS A 251 -28.91 0.24 -6.04
N PRO A 252 -29.21 -1.05 -6.27
CA PRO A 252 -28.21 -2.04 -6.71
C PRO A 252 -27.43 -1.62 -7.96
N GLU A 253 -28.08 -0.94 -8.91
CA GLU A 253 -27.45 -0.49 -10.16
C GLU A 253 -26.36 0.55 -9.90
N ILE A 254 -26.62 1.50 -9.00
CA ILE A 254 -25.66 2.52 -8.58
C ILE A 254 -24.53 1.88 -7.78
N GLN A 255 -24.86 0.93 -6.89
CA GLN A 255 -23.85 0.21 -6.12
C GLN A 255 -22.87 -0.53 -7.04
N GLN A 256 -23.37 -1.23 -8.06
CA GLN A 256 -22.53 -1.98 -8.99
C GLN A 256 -21.64 -1.06 -9.82
N ALA A 257 -22.18 0.07 -10.30
CA ALA A 257 -21.39 1.05 -11.04
C ALA A 257 -20.25 1.63 -10.18
N VAL A 258 -20.53 1.96 -8.93
CA VAL A 258 -19.52 2.49 -7.98
C VAL A 258 -18.49 1.42 -7.60
N LEU A 259 -18.87 0.15 -7.47
CA LEU A 259 -17.94 -0.96 -7.21
C LEU A 259 -16.91 -1.13 -8.33
N ASN A 260 -17.34 -0.98 -9.58
CA ASN A 260 -16.53 -1.19 -10.78
C ASN A 260 -15.58 -0.02 -11.11
N MET A 261 -15.62 1.07 -10.36
CA MET A 261 -14.70 2.20 -10.60
C MET A 261 -13.25 1.83 -10.26
N PRO A 262 -12.26 2.41 -10.95
CA PRO A 262 -10.86 2.18 -10.62
C PRO A 262 -10.52 2.64 -9.19
N PHE A 263 -9.50 2.05 -8.58
CA PHE A 263 -9.01 2.46 -7.26
C PHE A 263 -7.83 3.43 -7.44
N ASN A 264 -7.94 4.65 -6.90
CA ASN A 264 -6.94 5.70 -7.06
C ASN A 264 -5.95 5.81 -5.88
N GLN A 265 -5.73 4.73 -5.11
CA GLN A 265 -4.81 4.63 -3.96
C GLN A 265 -5.08 5.56 -2.75
N GLU A 266 -5.48 6.80 -2.97
CA GLU A 266 -5.73 7.82 -1.96
C GLU A 266 -7.11 7.66 -1.31
N GLN A 267 -8.11 7.35 -2.12
CA GLN A 267 -9.52 7.31 -1.71
C GLN A 267 -10.16 5.99 -2.10
N LEU A 268 -11.12 5.54 -1.28
CA LEU A 268 -11.82 4.28 -1.48
C LEU A 268 -12.55 4.22 -2.84
N PHE A 269 -13.14 5.34 -3.29
CA PHE A 269 -13.94 5.41 -4.52
C PHE A 269 -13.37 6.32 -5.60
N GLY A 270 -12.21 6.95 -5.37
CA GLY A 270 -11.63 7.96 -6.27
C GLY A 270 -12.40 9.29 -6.25
N PRO A 271 -11.81 10.38 -6.76
CA PRO A 271 -12.46 11.70 -6.81
C PRO A 271 -13.66 11.75 -7.77
N GLU A 272 -13.75 10.83 -8.73
CA GLU A 272 -14.82 10.80 -9.73
C GLU A 272 -16.15 10.27 -9.18
N VAL A 273 -16.16 9.67 -7.98
CA VAL A 273 -17.34 9.01 -7.40
C VAL A 273 -18.55 9.95 -7.31
N ASP A 274 -18.35 11.20 -6.89
CA ASP A 274 -19.44 12.14 -6.70
C ASP A 274 -20.07 12.50 -8.05
N THR A 275 -19.24 12.72 -9.07
CA THR A 275 -19.69 12.99 -10.44
C THR A 275 -20.42 11.79 -11.04
N ALA A 276 -19.93 10.57 -10.79
CA ALA A 276 -20.56 9.33 -11.25
C ALA A 276 -21.92 9.11 -10.58
N ILE A 277 -22.01 9.33 -9.26
CA ILE A 277 -23.27 9.22 -8.51
C ILE A 277 -24.29 10.26 -9.00
N GLU A 278 -23.88 11.51 -9.24
CA GLU A 278 -24.78 12.55 -9.75
C GLU A 278 -25.31 12.21 -11.15
N LYS A 279 -24.43 11.75 -12.04
CA LYS A 279 -24.82 11.31 -13.39
C LYS A 279 -25.81 10.14 -13.34
N LEU A 280 -25.51 9.10 -12.55
CA LEU A 280 -26.38 7.93 -12.42
C LEU A 280 -27.76 8.28 -11.83
N LYS A 281 -27.83 9.27 -10.93
CA LYS A 281 -29.11 9.79 -10.43
C LYS A 281 -29.92 10.44 -11.55
N LYS A 282 -29.30 11.33 -12.33
CA LYS A 282 -29.95 11.99 -13.48
C LYS A 282 -30.45 10.99 -14.51
N ASP A 283 -29.64 9.99 -14.84
CA ASP A 283 -30.02 8.93 -15.79
C ASP A 283 -31.20 8.10 -15.26
N THR A 284 -31.18 7.75 -13.96
CA THR A 284 -32.27 7.01 -13.31
C THR A 284 -33.57 7.81 -13.32
N ASP A 285 -33.52 9.10 -13.04
CA ASP A 285 -34.72 9.95 -13.01
C ASP A 285 -35.27 10.21 -14.42
N THR A 286 -34.38 10.35 -15.41
CA THR A 286 -34.75 10.44 -16.83
C THR A 286 -35.43 9.15 -17.31
N ALA A 287 -34.89 7.98 -16.97
CA ALA A 287 -35.48 6.69 -17.31
C ALA A 287 -36.86 6.49 -16.66
N LYS A 288 -37.04 6.92 -15.41
CA LYS A 288 -38.35 6.92 -14.75
C LYS A 288 -39.35 7.84 -15.45
N ALA A 289 -38.93 9.04 -15.85
CA ALA A 289 -39.79 9.99 -16.55
C ALA A 289 -40.26 9.42 -17.91
N MET A 290 -39.36 8.80 -18.68
CA MET A 290 -39.72 8.14 -19.94
C MET A 290 -40.61 6.90 -19.71
N GLY A 291 -40.29 6.07 -18.70
CA GLY A 291 -41.11 4.93 -18.33
C GLY A 291 -42.53 5.31 -17.90
N ALA A 292 -42.70 6.49 -17.29
CA ALA A 292 -44.03 7.01 -16.95
C ALA A 292 -44.86 7.40 -18.19
N LEU A 293 -44.20 7.82 -19.28
CA LEU A 293 -44.86 8.12 -20.55
C LEU A 293 -45.24 6.85 -21.33
N TYR A 294 -44.47 5.77 -21.16
CA TYR A 294 -44.66 4.51 -21.88
C TYR A 294 -45.36 3.42 -21.08
N SER A 295 -45.69 3.64 -19.81
CA SER A 295 -46.54 2.71 -19.06
C SER A 295 -47.94 2.76 -19.68
N PRO A 296 -48.40 1.70 -20.39
CA PRO A 296 -49.77 1.67 -20.84
C PRO A 296 -50.60 1.71 -19.56
N GLN A 297 -51.44 2.74 -19.43
CA GLN A 297 -52.48 2.74 -18.41
C GLN A 297 -53.40 1.57 -18.73
N VAL A 298 -53.03 0.37 -18.28
CA VAL A 298 -53.93 -0.77 -18.23
C VAL A 298 -54.90 -0.46 -17.10
N ARG A 299 -55.84 0.46 -17.37
CA ARG A 299 -57.10 0.59 -16.64
C ARG A 299 -57.96 -0.62 -16.97
N GLY A 300 -57.43 -1.82 -16.75
CA GLY A 300 -58.22 -3.03 -16.69
C GLY A 300 -58.66 -3.19 -15.26
N THR A 301 -59.92 -2.87 -14.96
CA THR A 301 -60.56 -3.33 -13.73
C THR A 301 -60.51 -4.85 -13.75
N PHE A 302 -59.47 -5.44 -13.16
CA PHE A 302 -59.39 -6.88 -12.95
C PHE A 302 -60.45 -7.21 -11.88
N ARG A 303 -61.69 -7.44 -12.34
CA ARG A 303 -62.76 -7.96 -11.51
C ARG A 303 -62.28 -9.32 -11.01
N LYS A 304 -61.99 -9.41 -9.70
CA LYS A 304 -61.76 -10.70 -9.03
C LYS A 304 -62.93 -11.62 -9.38
N PRO A 305 -62.71 -12.81 -9.97
CA PRO A 305 -63.77 -13.79 -10.12
C PRO A 305 -64.25 -14.17 -8.72
N GLN A 306 -65.53 -13.89 -8.42
CA GLN A 306 -66.18 -14.41 -7.24
C GLN A 306 -66.43 -15.89 -7.48
N PHE A 307 -65.60 -16.75 -6.89
CA PHE A 307 -65.94 -18.16 -6.73
C PHE A 307 -67.10 -18.26 -5.73
N ARG A 308 -68.32 -18.43 -6.24
CA ARG A 308 -69.44 -18.92 -5.43
C ARG A 308 -69.27 -20.42 -5.27
N GLY A 309 -68.93 -20.85 -4.06
CA GLY A 309 -69.05 -22.25 -3.66
C GLY A 309 -70.53 -22.62 -3.58
N GLY A 310 -70.96 -23.53 -4.45
CA GLY A 310 -72.19 -24.29 -4.30
C GLY A 310 -71.87 -25.60 -3.57
N PHE A 311 -72.67 -25.87 -2.55
CA PHE A 311 -72.77 -27.16 -1.85
C PHE A 311 -73.36 -28.25 -2.76
#